data_AF-A0A9Q0SWE3-F1
#
_entry.id   AF-A0A9Q0SWE3-F1
#
_cell.length_a   1.000
_cell.length_b   1.000
_cell.length_c   1.000
_cell.angle_alpha   90.00
_cell.angle_beta   90.00
_cell.angle_gamma   90.00
#
_symmetry.space_group_name_H-M   'P 1'
#
loop_
_entity.id
_entity.type
_entity.pdbx_description
1 polymer ?
#
loop_
_entity_poly.entity_id
_entity_poly.type
_entity_poly.pdbx_seq_one_letter_code
_entity_poly.pdbx_strand_id
1 'polypeptide(L)'
;MAEKLDPEKRHSFVREGKTVFEWDQTLEEVNIYINLPPNVHSKQFYCKIQSKHVEVGIKGNPPYLNHDLTCAVKTDSSFWTLEDGIMHLTLQKRDKGQTWASPILGEGQLDPCSSDLEQKRLMLQRFQEEVNSYNSSMVITV
;
A
#
# COMPACT_ATOMS: atom_id res chain seq x y z
N MET A 1 4.06 18.65 -13.46
CA MET A 1 3.44 18.20 -12.20
C MET A 1 2.74 16.89 -12.53
N ALA A 2 3.28 15.76 -12.10
CA ALA A 2 2.62 14.48 -12.36
C ALA A 2 1.34 14.46 -11.55
N GLU A 3 0.19 14.45 -12.21
CA GLU A 3 -1.06 14.02 -11.60
C GLU A 3 -0.81 12.62 -11.05
N LYS A 4 -0.55 12.54 -9.74
CA LYS A 4 -0.54 11.28 -9.02
C LYS A 4 -1.94 10.72 -9.25
N LEU A 5 -2.03 9.68 -10.09
CA LEU A 5 -3.23 8.88 -10.24
C LEU A 5 -3.43 8.14 -8.92
N ASP A 6 -3.98 8.85 -7.94
CA ASP A 6 -4.40 8.24 -6.69
C ASP A 6 -5.45 7.16 -7.03
N PRO A 7 -5.35 5.97 -6.44
CA PRO A 7 -6.31 4.90 -6.68
C PRO A 7 -7.71 5.37 -6.28
N GLU A 8 -8.60 5.52 -7.28
CA GLU A 8 -10.02 5.82 -7.04
C GLU A 8 -10.73 4.73 -6.20
N LYS A 9 -10.13 3.53 -6.11
CA LYS A 9 -10.72 2.39 -5.42
C LYS A 9 -9.71 1.72 -4.47
N ARG A 10 -9.92 1.90 -3.17
CA ARG A 10 -9.23 1.13 -2.13
C ARG A 10 -9.81 -0.28 -2.05
N HIS A 11 -8.96 -1.25 -1.77
CA HIS A 11 -9.36 -2.64 -1.59
C HIS A 11 -9.58 -2.91 -0.11
N SER A 12 -10.81 -3.19 0.28
CA SER A 12 -11.16 -3.58 1.64
C SER A 12 -11.02 -5.09 1.80
N PHE A 13 -10.14 -5.52 2.71
CA PHE A 13 -10.05 -6.91 3.12
C PHE A 13 -11.01 -7.17 4.28
N VAL A 14 -12.01 -8.00 4.04
CA VAL A 14 -13.04 -8.38 5.03
C VAL A 14 -12.83 -9.83 5.44
N ARG A 15 -12.69 -10.08 6.75
CA ARG A 15 -12.59 -11.42 7.33
C ARG A 15 -13.75 -11.62 8.30
N GLU A 16 -14.50 -12.71 8.13
CA GLU A 16 -15.68 -13.04 8.97
C GLU A 16 -16.70 -11.88 9.11
N GLY A 17 -16.91 -11.13 8.02
CA GLY A 17 -17.87 -10.01 7.99
C GLY A 17 -17.36 -8.70 8.62
N LYS A 18 -16.10 -8.63 9.05
CA LYS A 18 -15.45 -7.41 9.56
C LYS A 18 -14.34 -6.96 8.63
N THR A 19 -14.33 -5.67 8.27
CA THR A 19 -13.21 -5.05 7.56
C THR A 19 -11.98 -5.06 8.46
N VAL A 20 -10.96 -5.81 8.08
CA VAL A 20 -9.70 -5.92 8.82
C VAL A 20 -8.81 -4.73 8.48
N PHE A 21 -8.60 -4.49 7.20
CA PHE A 21 -7.84 -3.35 6.69
C PHE A 21 -8.27 -3.02 5.28
N GLU A 22 -8.02 -1.78 4.89
CA GLU A 22 -8.13 -1.31 3.51
C GLU A 22 -6.73 -1.10 2.97
N TRP A 23 -6.53 -1.28 1.68
CA TRP A 23 -5.22 -1.06 1.09
C TRP A 23 -5.33 -0.62 -0.35
N ASP A 24 -4.32 0.10 -0.79
CA ASP A 24 -4.14 0.50 -2.17
C ASP A 24 -2.67 0.47 -2.54
N GLN A 25 -2.39 0.60 -3.82
CA GLN A 25 -1.02 0.67 -4.28
C GLN A 25 -0.90 1.61 -5.47
N THR A 26 0.31 2.11 -5.65
CA THR A 26 0.76 2.79 -6.86
C THR A 26 1.91 1.98 -7.47
N LEU A 27 2.53 2.50 -8.52
CA LEU A 27 3.74 1.89 -9.09
C LEU A 27 4.89 1.85 -8.08
N GLU A 28 4.93 2.77 -7.12
CA GLU A 28 6.08 2.99 -6.25
C GLU A 28 5.81 2.62 -4.79
N GLU A 29 4.55 2.68 -4.36
CA GLU A 29 4.19 2.61 -2.95
C GLU A 29 2.97 1.70 -2.75
N VAL A 30 2.80 1.16 -1.54
CA VAL A 30 1.61 0.44 -1.08
C VAL A 30 1.12 1.15 0.17
N ASN A 31 -0.15 1.53 0.19
CA ASN A 31 -0.80 2.14 1.33
C ASN A 31 -1.72 1.13 2.00
N ILE A 32 -1.68 1.04 3.33
CA ILE A 32 -2.57 0.20 4.13
C ILE A 32 -3.23 1.08 5.19
N TYR A 33 -4.54 1.02 5.30
CA TYR A 33 -5.35 1.75 6.27
C TYR A 33 -6.02 0.74 7.20
N ILE A 34 -5.77 0.89 8.50
CA ILE A 34 -6.33 0.01 9.53
C ILE A 34 -7.19 0.87 10.44
N ASN A 35 -8.48 0.56 10.52
CA ASN A 35 -9.39 1.20 11.47
C ASN A 35 -9.10 0.66 12.88
N LEU A 36 -8.64 1.52 13.76
CA LEU A 36 -8.29 1.13 15.12
C LEU A 36 -9.48 1.29 16.07
N PRO A 37 -9.54 0.48 17.14
CA PRO A 37 -10.59 0.61 18.13
C PRO A 37 -10.46 1.96 18.87
N PRO A 38 -11.58 2.68 19.09
CA PRO A 38 -11.58 4.04 19.65
C PRO A 38 -11.12 4.12 21.12
N ASN A 39 -10.95 2.97 21.78
CA ASN A 39 -10.63 2.89 23.20
C ASN A 39 -9.12 2.72 23.49
N VAL A 40 -8.28 2.82 22.46
CA VAL A 40 -6.83 2.59 22.57
C VAL A 40 -6.08 3.87 22.25
N HIS A 41 -5.15 4.22 23.14
CA HIS A 41 -4.37 5.45 23.01
C HIS A 41 -3.32 5.32 21.92
N SER A 42 -3.18 6.35 21.07
CA SER A 42 -2.22 6.45 19.95
C SER A 42 -0.80 5.98 20.28
N LYS A 43 -0.31 6.29 21.48
CA LYS A 43 1.04 5.95 21.96
C LYS A 43 1.28 4.47 22.24
N GLN A 44 0.20 3.70 22.39
CA GLN A 44 0.28 2.26 22.61
C GLN A 44 0.46 1.49 21.31
N PHE A 45 0.05 2.07 20.18
CA PHE A 45 0.27 1.44 18.89
C PHE A 45 1.75 1.42 18.54
N TYR A 46 2.15 0.33 17.90
CA TYR A 46 3.46 0.20 17.29
C TYR A 46 3.30 -0.44 15.91
N CYS A 47 4.13 0.01 15.00
CA CYS A 47 4.31 -0.63 13.70
C CYS A 47 5.80 -0.79 13.42
N LYS A 48 6.20 -2.02 13.12
CA LYS A 48 7.53 -2.37 12.67
C LYS A 48 7.44 -2.77 11.21
N ILE A 49 8.07 -1.98 10.37
CA ILE A 49 8.18 -2.25 8.94
C ILE A 49 9.58 -2.80 8.71
N GLN A 50 9.65 -4.02 8.19
CA GLN A 50 10.89 -4.67 7.77
C GLN A 50 10.88 -4.88 6.25
N SER A 51 12.04 -5.26 5.70
CA SER A 51 12.19 -5.36 4.25
C SER A 51 11.17 -6.29 3.59
N LYS A 52 10.66 -7.32 4.27
CA LYS A 52 9.67 -8.25 3.71
C LYS A 52 8.64 -8.67 4.75
N HIS A 53 8.49 -7.90 5.82
CA HIS A 53 7.67 -8.28 6.96
C HIS A 53 7.09 -7.02 7.60
N VAL A 54 5.83 -7.08 8.03
CA VAL A 54 5.17 -5.97 8.71
C VAL A 54 4.47 -6.48 9.96
N GLU A 55 4.73 -5.78 11.06
CA GLU A 55 4.11 -6.08 12.35
C GLU A 55 3.41 -4.82 12.87
N VAL A 56 2.11 -4.88 13.06
CA VAL A 56 1.27 -3.83 13.64
C VAL A 56 0.59 -4.39 14.88
N GLY A 57 0.62 -3.65 15.98
CA GLY A 57 -0.04 -4.08 17.19
C GLY A 57 -0.17 -2.99 18.24
N ILE A 58 -0.75 -3.38 19.38
CA ILE A 58 -0.91 -2.53 20.55
C ILE A 58 0.04 -3.08 21.62
N LYS A 59 0.87 -2.23 22.22
CA LYS A 59 1.77 -2.60 23.31
C LYS A 59 0.97 -3.29 24.42
N GLY A 60 1.42 -4.48 24.84
CA GLY A 60 0.75 -5.31 25.85
C GLY A 60 -0.31 -6.28 25.31
N ASN A 61 -0.64 -6.22 24.02
CA ASN A 61 -1.54 -7.16 23.34
C ASN A 61 -0.78 -7.97 22.28
N PRO A 62 -1.30 -9.13 21.84
CA PRO A 62 -0.79 -9.80 20.65
C PRO A 62 -0.82 -8.85 19.43
N PRO A 63 0.13 -8.99 18.50
CA PRO A 63 0.15 -8.17 17.30
C PRO A 63 -1.15 -8.35 16.52
N TYR A 64 -1.74 -7.24 16.09
CA TYR A 64 -2.96 -7.24 15.29
C TYR A 64 -2.69 -7.80 13.89
N LEU A 65 -1.53 -7.46 13.34
CA LEU A 65 -1.08 -7.86 12.02
C LEU A 65 0.38 -8.27 12.14
N ASN A 66 0.73 -9.52 11.87
CA ASN A 66 2.12 -9.98 11.88
C ASN A 66 2.28 -10.97 10.73
N HIS A 67 2.66 -10.43 9.57
CA HIS A 67 2.78 -11.23 8.36
C HIS A 67 3.90 -10.74 7.45
N ASP A 68 4.37 -11.66 6.61
CA ASP A 68 5.29 -11.34 5.54
C ASP A 68 4.60 -10.57 4.42
N LEU A 69 5.32 -9.63 3.84
CA LEU A 69 4.90 -8.84 2.70
C LEU A 69 5.07 -9.66 1.42
N THR A 70 4.19 -9.43 0.44
CA THR A 70 4.26 -10.08 -0.87
C THR A 70 5.60 -9.80 -1.56
N CYS A 71 6.10 -8.57 -1.46
CA CYS A 71 7.43 -8.23 -1.93
C CYS A 71 8.23 -7.35 -0.99
N ALA A 72 9.49 -7.12 -1.37
CA ALA A 72 10.41 -6.37 -0.57
C ALA A 72 10.13 -4.86 -0.66
N VAL A 73 10.21 -4.18 0.47
CA VAL A 73 10.02 -2.73 0.63
C VAL A 73 11.30 -2.06 1.13
N LYS A 74 11.42 -0.76 0.85
CA LYS A 74 12.48 0.09 1.38
C LYS A 74 12.04 0.59 2.74
N THR A 75 12.53 -0.05 3.81
CA THR A 75 12.23 0.32 5.19
C THR A 75 12.59 1.77 5.51
N ASP A 76 13.63 2.30 4.89
CA ASP A 76 14.11 3.67 5.10
C ASP A 76 13.11 4.73 4.58
N SER A 77 12.39 4.41 3.50
CA SER A 77 11.38 5.28 2.90
C SER A 77 9.95 4.92 3.30
N SER A 78 9.77 3.84 4.06
CA SER A 78 8.45 3.39 4.51
C SER A 78 8.18 3.95 5.90
N PHE A 79 6.97 4.46 6.11
CA PHE A 79 6.56 5.05 7.38
C PHE A 79 5.11 4.74 7.67
N TRP A 80 4.67 5.02 8.90
CA TRP A 80 3.28 4.91 9.28
C TRP A 80 2.86 6.17 10.03
N THR A 81 1.63 6.58 9.82
CA THR A 81 0.97 7.68 10.51
C THR A 81 -0.32 7.17 11.16
N LEU A 82 -0.80 7.94 12.13
CA LEU A 82 -2.04 7.66 12.82
C LEU A 82 -2.85 8.94 12.83
N GLU A 83 -3.97 8.93 12.11
CA GLU A 83 -4.85 10.07 11.93
C GLU A 83 -6.28 9.66 12.27
N ASP A 84 -6.91 10.37 13.20
CA ASP A 84 -8.33 10.18 13.57
C ASP A 84 -8.74 8.72 13.92
N GLY A 85 -7.80 7.94 14.47
CA GLY A 85 -8.03 6.52 14.77
C GLY A 85 -7.86 5.57 13.58
N ILE A 86 -7.37 6.07 12.44
CA ILE A 86 -7.00 5.31 11.26
C ILE A 86 -5.48 5.27 11.18
N MET A 87 -4.93 4.07 11.17
CA MET A 87 -3.51 3.86 11.00
C MET A 87 -3.18 3.70 9.52
N HIS A 88 -2.42 4.64 8.96
CA HIS A 88 -2.01 4.65 7.57
C HIS A 88 -0.55 4.23 7.48
N LEU A 89 -0.29 3.08 6.87
CA LEU A 89 1.05 2.59 6.57
C LEU A 89 1.36 2.89 5.11
N THR A 90 2.46 3.59 4.86
CA THR A 90 2.99 3.87 3.53
C THR A 90 4.27 3.05 3.35
N LEU A 91 4.21 2.04 2.50
CA LEU A 91 5.29 1.10 2.22
C LEU A 91 5.88 1.39 0.84
N GLN A 92 7.14 1.79 0.80
CA GLN A 92 7.84 2.05 -0.46
C GLN A 92 8.28 0.73 -1.10
N LYS A 93 7.79 0.40 -2.30
CA LYS A 93 8.22 -0.79 -3.05
C LYS A 93 9.70 -0.69 -3.37
N ARG A 94 10.43 -1.80 -3.21
CA ARG A 94 11.83 -1.87 -3.66
C ARG A 94 11.93 -1.81 -5.18
N ASP A 95 11.03 -2.51 -5.86
CA ASP A 95 10.96 -2.60 -7.33
C ASP A 95 9.76 -1.78 -7.85
N LYS A 96 10.03 -0.69 -8.59
CA LYS A 96 8.99 0.18 -9.15
C LYS A 96 8.25 -0.58 -10.26
N GLY A 97 6.92 -0.56 -10.20
CA GLY A 97 6.05 -1.19 -11.20
C GLY A 97 5.65 -2.62 -10.88
N GLN A 98 6.10 -3.16 -9.74
CA GLN A 98 5.63 -4.46 -9.30
C GLN A 98 4.19 -4.37 -8.77
N THR A 99 3.28 -5.12 -9.37
CA THR A 99 1.89 -5.25 -8.93
C THR A 99 1.77 -6.25 -7.77
N TRP A 100 1.12 -5.83 -6.69
CA TRP A 100 0.86 -6.66 -5.52
C TRP A 100 -0.60 -7.12 -5.56
N ALA A 101 -0.88 -8.41 -5.65
CA ALA A 101 -2.25 -8.92 -5.56
C ALA A 101 -2.82 -8.86 -4.13
N SER A 102 -1.93 -8.73 -3.14
CA SER A 102 -2.23 -8.51 -1.74
C SER A 102 -1.06 -7.81 -1.06
N PRO A 103 -1.28 -6.97 -0.04
CA PRO A 103 -0.22 -6.36 0.75
C PRO A 103 0.50 -7.41 1.60
N ILE A 104 -0.26 -8.43 2.02
CA ILE A 104 0.19 -9.50 2.91
C ILE A 104 0.27 -10.80 2.13
N LEU A 105 1.34 -11.56 2.35
CA LEU A 105 1.53 -12.85 1.74
C LEU A 105 0.56 -13.86 2.35
N GLY A 106 -0.31 -14.44 1.52
CA GLY A 106 -1.24 -15.51 1.92
C GLY A 106 -2.57 -15.06 2.53
N GLU A 107 -2.78 -13.75 2.75
CA GLU A 107 -4.05 -13.19 3.21
C GLU A 107 -4.48 -11.97 2.39
N GLY A 108 -5.79 -11.82 2.19
CA GLY A 108 -6.34 -10.69 1.43
C GLY A 108 -5.97 -10.65 -0.04
N GLN A 109 -5.78 -11.83 -0.64
CA GLN A 109 -5.64 -11.96 -2.08
C GLN A 109 -6.91 -11.45 -2.77
N LEU A 110 -6.72 -10.50 -3.68
CA LEU A 110 -7.81 -10.01 -4.50
C LEU A 110 -8.36 -11.10 -5.41
N ASP A 111 -9.65 -11.00 -5.72
CA ASP A 111 -10.26 -11.78 -6.79
C ASP A 111 -9.45 -11.62 -8.09
N PRO A 112 -9.38 -12.67 -8.93
CA PRO A 112 -8.61 -12.63 -10.18
C PRO A 112 -9.03 -11.47 -11.10
N CYS A 113 -10.32 -11.10 -11.09
CA CYS A 113 -10.84 -9.96 -11.84
C CYS A 113 -10.30 -8.62 -11.31
N SER A 114 -10.29 -8.43 -9.98
CA SER A 114 -9.75 -7.22 -9.35
C SER A 114 -8.23 -7.13 -9.51
N SER A 115 -7.53 -8.25 -9.39
CA SER A 115 -6.08 -8.34 -9.63
C SER A 115 -5.71 -7.94 -11.07
N ASP A 116 -6.48 -8.42 -12.06
CA ASP A 116 -6.28 -8.06 -13.47
C ASP A 116 -6.52 -6.56 -13.71
N LEU A 117 -7.60 -6.01 -13.15
CA LEU A 117 -7.92 -4.60 -13.28
C LEU A 117 -6.81 -3.72 -12.69
N GLU A 118 -6.30 -4.06 -11.51
CA GLU A 118 -5.19 -3.34 -10.87
C GLU A 118 -3.90 -3.44 -11.67
N GLN A 119 -3.58 -4.63 -12.18
CA GLN A 119 -2.44 -4.81 -13.06
C GLN A 119 -2.55 -3.92 -14.31
N LYS A 120 -3.73 -3.88 -14.94
CA LYS A 120 -4.00 -3.05 -16.10
C LYS A 120 -3.88 -1.56 -15.78
N ARG A 121 -4.40 -1.12 -14.62
CA ARG A 121 -4.29 0.27 -14.15
C ARG A 121 -2.83 0.68 -13.98
N LEU A 122 -2.03 -0.14 -13.29
CA LEU A 122 -0.60 0.12 -13.08
C LEU A 122 0.17 0.12 -14.40
N MET A 123 -0.09 -0.84 -15.29
CA MET A 123 0.52 -0.86 -16.62
C MET A 123 0.21 0.41 -17.40
N LEU A 124 -1.04 0.88 -17.37
CA LEU A 124 -1.45 2.11 -18.05
C LEU A 124 -0.79 3.35 -17.42
N GLN A 125 -0.66 3.41 -16.10
CA GLN A 125 0.05 4.49 -15.41
C GLN A 125 1.53 4.54 -15.83
N ARG A 126 2.19 3.38 -15.90
CA ARG A 126 3.59 3.28 -16.33
C ARG A 126 3.75 3.76 -17.77
N PHE A 127 2.87 3.32 -18.66
CA PHE A 127 2.87 3.74 -20.06
C PHE A 127 2.67 5.25 -20.21
N GLN A 128 1.76 5.84 -19.43
CA GLN A 128 1.56 7.30 -19.41
C GLN A 128 2.80 8.06 -18.93
N GLU A 129 3.48 7.58 -17.88
CA GLU A 129 4.76 8.16 -17.43
C GLU A 129 5.82 8.12 -18.55
N GLU A 130 5.92 6.99 -19.28
CA GLU A 130 6.86 6.84 -20.40
C GLU A 130 6.52 7.79 -21.57
N VAL A 131 5.26 7.85 -21.99
CA VAL A 131 4.81 8.73 -23.09
C VAL A 131 4.93 10.21 -22.73
N ASN A 132 4.62 10.59 -21.48
CA ASN A 132 4.76 11.96 -21.02
C ASN A 132 6.23 12.39 -20.92
N SER A 133 7.12 11.50 -20.44
CA SER A 133 8.56 11.73 -20.44
C SER A 133 9.12 11.93 -21.85
N TYR A 134 8.65 11.13 -22.82
CA TYR A 134 9.05 11.26 -24.22
C TYR A 134 8.63 12.61 -24.83
N ASN A 135 7.38 13.03 -24.61
CA ASN A 135 6.89 14.33 -25.10
C ASN A 135 7.60 15.51 -24.43
N SER A 136 7.91 15.42 -23.13
CA SER A 136 8.65 16.46 -22.42
C SER A 136 10.11 16.60 -22.90
N SER A 137 10.72 15.53 -23.42
CA SER A 137 12.08 15.60 -23.98
C SER A 137 12.10 16.25 -25.37
N MET A 138 11.00 16.18 -26.12
CA MET A 138 10.94 16.67 -27.50
C MET A 138 10.71 18.19 -27.59
N VAL A 139 10.18 18.82 -26.53
CA VAL A 139 9.97 20.28 -26.45
C VAL A 139 11.20 21.07 -25.99
N ILE A 140 12.24 20.40 -25.47
CA ILE A 140 13.50 21.04 -25.03
C ILE A 140 14.55 21.06 -26.17
N THR A 141 14.25 20.43 -27.31
CA THR A 141 15.11 20.44 -28.50
C THR A 141 14.46 21.25 -29.63
N VAL A 142 14.14 22.52 -29.40
CA VAL A 142 13.87 23.52 -30.46
C VAL A 142 14.42 24.89 -30.07
#